data_AF-A0A534IQL3-F1
#
_entry.id   AF-A0A534IQL3-F1
#
_cell.length_a   1.000
_cell.length_b   1.000
_cell.length_c   1.000
_cell.angle_alpha   90.00
_cell.angle_beta   90.00
_cell.angle_gamma   90.00
#
_symmetry.space_group_name_H-M   'P 1'
#
loop_
_entity.id
_entity.type
_entity.pdbx_description
1 polymer ?
#
loop_
_entity_poly.entity_id
_entity_poly.type
_entity_poly.pdbx_seq_one_letter_code
_entity_poly.pdbx_strand_id
1 'polypeptide(L)' 'MQVGCGVYELEIRRHRYLYFWHYETKGGARRQVKDYVGSAGSPESAAKATRLCDAYYARADRDLRRLRAETLAALAVRDR' A
#
# COMPACT_ATOMS: atom_id res chain seq x y z
N MET A 1 -8.99 9.00 1.86
CA MET A 1 -7.81 8.12 1.74
C MET A 1 -8.23 6.87 0.95
N GLN A 2 -7.47 6.43 -0.04
CA GLN A 2 -7.62 5.07 -0.58
C GLN A 2 -6.58 4.18 0.08
N VAL A 3 -7.03 3.03 0.58
CA VAL A 3 -6.19 2.08 1.29
C VAL A 3 -6.22 0.79 0.52
N GLY A 4 -5.04 0.24 0.27
CA GLY A 4 -4.91 -1.01 -0.45
C GLY A 4 -3.49 -1.19 -0.96
N CYS A 5 -3.01 -2.41 -0.80
CA CYS A 5 -1.84 -2.91 -1.47
C CYS A 5 -2.06 -4.38 -1.83
N GLY A 6 -1.19 -4.92 -2.66
CA GLY A 6 -1.14 -6.33 -2.94
C GLY A 6 0.00 -6.68 -3.86
N VAL A 7 0.05 -7.95 -4.25
CA VAL A 7 1.07 -8.47 -5.16
C VAL A 7 0.34 -9.13 -6.32
N TYR A 8 0.81 -8.87 -7.54
CA TYR A 8 0.37 -9.61 -8.71
C TYR A 8 1.58 -10.14 -9.47
N GLU A 9 1.36 -11.20 -10.23
CA GLU A 9 2.34 -11.77 -11.13
C GLU A 9 2.13 -11.23 -12.55
N LEU A 10 3.21 -10.87 -13.22
CA LEU A 10 3.22 -10.48 -14.62
C LEU A 10 4.17 -11.38 -15.40
N GLU A 11 3.67 -12.01 -16.45
CA GLU A 11 4.50 -12.76 -17.39
C GLU A 11 4.99 -11.87 -18.53
N ILE A 12 6.30 -11.87 -18.77
CA ILE A 12 6.94 -11.17 -19.89
C ILE A 12 7.92 -12.13 -20.54
N ARG A 13 7.74 -12.44 -21.83
CA ARG A 13 8.61 -13.34 -22.61
C ARG A 13 8.90 -14.66 -21.88
N ARG A 14 7.86 -15.32 -21.34
CA ARG A 14 7.91 -16.58 -20.57
C ARG A 14 8.59 -16.50 -19.20
N HIS A 15 8.98 -15.31 -18.75
CA HIS A 15 9.48 -15.09 -17.39
C HIS A 15 8.40 -14.46 -16.54
N ARG A 16 8.23 -14.97 -15.31
CA ARG A 16 7.18 -14.56 -14.37
C ARG A 16 7.77 -13.68 -13.27
N TYR A 17 7.16 -12.53 -13.04
CA TYR A 17 7.69 -11.48 -12.18
C TYR A 17 6.64 -11.02 -11.17
N LEU A 18 7.05 -10.79 -9.93
CA LEU A 18 6.20 -10.19 -8.92
C LEU A 18 6.26 -8.67 -9.00
N TYR A 19 5.09 -8.07 -8.92
CA TYR A 19 4.90 -6.65 -8.77
C TYR A 19 4.07 -6.37 -7.51
N PHE A 20 4.58 -5.47 -6.68
CA PHE A 20 3.86 -4.94 -5.55
C PHE A 20 3.10 -3.70 -5.99
N TRP A 21 1.80 -3.63 -5.74
CA TRP A 21 1.00 -2.44 -5.98
C TRP A 21 0.51 -1.85 -4.68
N HIS A 22 0.41 -0.53 -4.62
CA HIS A 22 -0.16 0.15 -3.47
C HIS A 22 -0.66 1.56 -3.81
N TYR A 23 -1.58 2.08 -2.98
CA TYR A 23 -1.95 3.48 -3.06
C TYR A 23 -0.97 4.39 -2.33
N GLU A 24 -0.61 5.51 -2.95
CA GLU A 24 0.07 6.63 -2.33
C GLU A 24 -0.74 7.92 -2.45
N THR A 25 -0.53 8.82 -1.48
CA THR A 25 -1.00 10.20 -1.57
C THR A 25 0.23 11.11 -1.61
N LYS A 26 0.54 11.68 -2.77
CA LYS A 26 1.67 12.60 -2.96
C LYS A 26 1.17 13.91 -3.57
N GLY A 27 1.43 15.03 -2.89
CA GLY A 27 1.05 16.37 -3.37
C GLY A 27 -0.46 16.54 -3.58
N GLY A 28 -1.30 15.87 -2.79
CA GLY A 28 -2.76 15.90 -2.94
C GLY A 28 -3.32 15.00 -4.06
N ALA A 29 -2.47 14.53 -4.98
CA ALA A 29 -2.85 13.58 -6.00
C ALA A 29 -2.76 12.14 -5.46
N ARG A 30 -3.78 11.33 -5.80
CA ARG A 30 -3.89 9.92 -5.45
C ARG A 30 -3.30 9.12 -6.60
N ARG A 31 -2.36 8.21 -6.33
CA ARG A 31 -1.74 7.36 -7.36
C ARG A 31 -1.65 5.91 -6.90
N GLN A 32 -2.00 5.00 -7.78
CA GLN A 32 -1.64 3.59 -7.63
C GLN A 32 -0.22 3.40 -8.19
N VAL A 33 0.71 3.02 -7.32
CA VAL A 33 2.11 2.72 -7.65
C VAL A 33 2.24 1.22 -7.84
N LYS A 34 3.14 0.81 -8.75
CA LYS A 34 3.43 -0.59 -9.08
C LYS A 34 4.95 -0.76 -9.15
N ASP A 35 5.51 -1.42 -8.15
CA ASP A 35 6.95 -1.62 -8.01
C ASP A 35 7.33 -3.04 -8.38
N TYR A 36 8.36 -3.17 -9.20
CA TYR A 36 8.96 -4.46 -9.50
C TYR A 36 9.63 -5.03 -8.24
N VAL A 37 9.27 -6.27 -7.88
CA VAL A 37 9.81 -6.95 -6.71
C VAL A 37 10.98 -7.85 -7.09
N GLY A 38 10.77 -8.72 -8.08
CA GLY A 38 11.70 -9.77 -8.48
C GLY A 38 11.03 -10.91 -9.26
N SER A 39 11.75 -11.98 -9.55
CA SER A 39 11.20 -13.20 -10.18
C SER A 39 10.20 -13.92 -9.26
N ALA A 40 9.09 -14.41 -9.82
CA ALA A 40 8.02 -15.10 -9.07
C ALA A 40 8.45 -16.44 -8.45
N GLY A 41 9.44 -17.11 -9.02
CA GLY A 41 9.98 -18.35 -8.47
C GLY A 41 11.03 -18.16 -7.38
N SER A 42 11.45 -16.92 -7.07
CA SER A 42 12.51 -16.67 -6.10
C SER A 42 11.97 -16.52 -4.67
N PRO A 43 12.46 -17.31 -3.70
CA PRO A 43 12.12 -17.15 -2.29
C PRO A 43 12.46 -15.74 -1.75
N GLU A 44 13.52 -15.11 -2.26
CA GLU A 44 13.90 -13.76 -1.88
C GLU A 44 12.88 -12.72 -2.35
N SER A 45 12.35 -12.89 -3.57
CA SER A 45 11.27 -12.04 -4.08
C SER A 45 10.01 -12.19 -3.24
N ALA A 46 9.65 -13.41 -2.86
CA ALA A 46 8.50 -13.67 -1.99
C ALA A 46 8.68 -12.99 -0.63
N ALA A 47 9.85 -13.17 0.01
CA ALA A 47 10.15 -12.54 1.29
C ALA A 47 10.15 -11.00 1.20
N LYS A 48 10.64 -10.43 0.09
CA LYS A 48 10.60 -9.00 -0.17
C LYS A 48 9.15 -8.50 -0.35
N ALA A 49 8.33 -9.20 -1.12
CA ALA A 49 6.92 -8.90 -1.30
C ALA A 49 6.16 -8.89 0.04
N THR A 50 6.38 -9.88 0.90
CA THR A 50 5.79 -9.93 2.25
C THR A 50 6.16 -8.70 3.07
N ARG A 51 7.45 -8.35 3.13
CA ARG A 51 7.92 -7.15 3.86
C ARG A 51 7.29 -5.86 3.35
N LEU A 52 7.08 -5.75 2.03
CA LEU A 52 6.44 -4.57 1.42
C LEU A 52 4.96 -4.46 1.83
N CYS A 53 4.22 -5.57 1.81
CA CYS A 53 2.84 -5.62 2.28
C CYS A 53 2.75 -5.24 3.77
N ASP A 54 3.56 -5.85 4.63
CA ASP A 54 3.56 -5.57 6.07
C ASP A 54 3.88 -4.11 6.37
N ALA A 55 4.91 -3.57 5.71
CA ALA A 55 5.28 -2.16 5.85
C ALA A 55 4.16 -1.21 5.40
N TYR A 56 3.46 -1.56 4.32
CA TYR A 56 2.31 -0.79 3.86
C TYR A 56 1.17 -0.81 4.88
N TYR A 57 0.78 -2.00 5.37
CA TYR A 57 -0.31 -2.13 6.34
C TYR A 57 0.00 -1.38 7.64
N ALA A 58 1.23 -1.50 8.15
CA ALA A 58 1.66 -0.77 9.34
C ALA A 58 1.58 0.75 9.15
N ARG A 59 1.93 1.26 7.97
CA ARG A 59 1.78 2.70 7.65
C ARG A 59 0.31 3.08 7.54
N ALA A 60 -0.49 2.31 6.81
CA ALA A 60 -1.89 2.59 6.56
C ALA A 60 -2.71 2.61 7.86
N ASP A 61 -2.43 1.70 8.80
CA ASP A 61 -3.05 1.68 10.13
C ASP A 61 -2.75 2.96 10.91
N ARG A 62 -1.49 3.44 10.93
CA ARG A 62 -1.14 4.72 11.56
C ARG A 62 -1.88 5.90 10.93
N ASP A 63 -1.91 5.96 9.60
CA ASP A 63 -2.59 7.04 8.87
C ASP A 63 -4.10 7.03 9.14
N LEU A 64 -4.74 5.85 9.14
CA LEU A 64 -6.15 5.69 9.44
C LEU A 64 -6.49 6.06 10.89
N ARG A 65 -5.64 5.70 11.85
CA ARG A 65 -5.80 6.10 13.26
C ARG A 65 -5.75 7.62 13.42
N ARG A 66 -4.79 8.28 12.76
CA ARG A 66 -4.70 9.75 12.75
C ARG A 66 -5.96 10.37 12.14
N LEU A 67 -6.34 9.93 10.94
CA LEU A 67 -7.52 10.44 10.23
C LEU A 67 -8.81 10.27 11.04
N ARG A 68 -8.96 9.13 11.72
CA ARG A 68 -10.09 8.88 12.62
C ARG A 68 -10.12 9.89 13.77
N ALA A 69 -8.99 10.12 14.44
CA ALA A 69 -8.93 11.07 15.55
C ALA A 69 -9.28 12.49 15.10
N GLU A 70 -8.72 12.95 13.98
CA GLU A 70 -9.01 14.26 13.39
C GLU A 70 -10.49 14.40 13.00
N THR A 71 -11.07 13.37 12.39
CA THR A 71 -12.48 13.38 11.97
C THR A 71 -13.42 13.49 13.18
N LEU A 72 -13.19 12.70 14.23
CA LEU A 72 -14.02 12.73 15.43
C LEU A 72 -13.91 14.06 16.17
N ALA A 73 -12.69 14.61 16.28
CA ALA A 73 -12.48 15.92 16.90
C ALA A 73 -13.21 17.04 16.14
N ALA A 74 -13.16 17.03 14.80
CA ALA A 74 -13.84 18.03 13.98
C ALA A 74 -15.37 17.98 14.12
N LEU A 75 -15.95 16.79 14.27
CA LEU A 75 -17.40 16.63 14.50
C LEU A 75 -17.81 17.12 15.89
N ALA A 76 -17.05 16.79 16.93
CA ALA A 76 -17.35 17.21 18.31
C ALA A 76 -17.29 18.73 18.53
N VAL A 77 -16.60 19.48 17.66
CA VAL A 77 -16.57 20.96 17.68
C VAL A 77 -17.78 21.56 16.97
N ARG A 78 -18.42 20.83 16.04
CA ARG A 78 -19.58 21.32 15.29
C ARG A 78 -20.90 21.22 16.06
N ASP A 79 -20.97 20.37 17.07
CA ASP A 79 -22.15 20.20 17.92
C ASP A 79 -22.18 21.17 19.12
N ARG A 80 -21.35 22.24 19.10
CA ARG A 80 -21.21 23.21 20.19
C ARG A 80 -21.47 24.64 19.75
#